data_AF-A0A958TW71-F1
#
_entry.id   AF-A0A958TW71-F1
#
_cell.length_a   1.000
_cell.length_b   1.000
_cell.length_c   1.000
_cell.angle_alpha   90.00
_cell.angle_beta   90.00
_cell.angle_gamma   90.00
#
_symmetry.space_group_name_H-M   'P 1'
#
loop_
_entity.id
_entity.type
_entity.pdbx_description
1 polymer ?
#
loop_
_entity_poly.entity_id
_entity_poly.type
_entity_poly.pdbx_seq_one_letter_code
_entity_poly.pdbx_strand_id
1 'polypeptide(L)'
;MSLEDIAAMKLNAISGRGGKKYFIDLYFLLQTFSLKEMMGFYNKKYEDGSHFLLLKSLVYFEDAEKEEMPIMTKPTTWKKIKQRILQETINLR
;
A
#
# COMPACT_ATOMS: atom_id res chain seq x y z
N MET A 1 -8.22 8.22 -15.49
CA MET A 1 -7.35 7.82 -14.36
C MET A 1 -7.10 6.34 -14.49
N SER A 2 -5.85 5.91 -14.62
CA SER A 2 -5.52 4.51 -14.87
C SER A 2 -5.35 3.71 -13.57
N LEU A 3 -5.22 2.39 -13.64
CA LEU A 3 -4.97 1.56 -12.46
C LEU A 3 -3.57 1.82 -11.86
N GLU A 4 -2.60 2.14 -12.71
CA GLU A 4 -1.25 2.56 -12.35
C GLU A 4 -1.26 3.90 -11.59
N ASP A 5 -2.09 4.85 -12.02
CA ASP A 5 -2.31 6.11 -11.31
C ASP A 5 -2.86 5.87 -9.91
N ILE A 6 -3.84 4.98 -9.78
CA ILE A 6 -4.45 4.62 -8.50
C ILE A 6 -3.41 3.95 -7.61
N ALA A 7 -2.60 3.03 -8.15
CA ALA A 7 -1.51 2.39 -7.43
C ALA A 7 -0.51 3.40 -6.85
N ALA A 8 -0.03 4.33 -7.69
CA ALA A 8 0.86 5.41 -7.25
C ALA A 8 0.21 6.28 -6.15
N MET A 9 -1.08 6.62 -6.29
CA MET A 9 -1.80 7.42 -5.30
C MET A 9 -1.98 6.69 -3.96
N LYS A 10 -2.19 5.37 -3.95
CA LYS A 10 -2.27 4.60 -2.69
C LYS A 10 -0.93 4.55 -1.97
N LEU A 11 0.17 4.34 -2.71
CA LEU A 11 1.52 4.39 -2.12
C LEU A 11 1.81 5.77 -1.52
N ASN A 12 1.44 6.85 -2.21
CA ASN A 12 1.60 8.20 -1.66
C ASN A 12 0.78 8.42 -0.38
N ALA A 13 -0.48 7.96 -0.36
CA ALA A 13 -1.34 8.07 0.83
C ALA A 13 -0.80 7.26 2.03
N ILE A 14 -0.18 6.11 1.77
CA ILE A 14 0.51 5.30 2.79
C ILE A 14 1.74 6.04 3.30
N SER A 15 2.55 6.63 2.42
CA SER A 15 3.74 7.40 2.81
C SER A 15 3.41 8.59 3.71
N GLY A 16 2.22 9.18 3.58
CA GLY A 16 1.76 10.31 4.40
C GLY A 16 1.14 9.92 5.75
N ARG A 17 -0.09 9.39 5.74
CA ARG A 17 -0.87 9.09 6.96
C ARG A 17 -1.07 7.59 7.21
N GLY A 18 -1.07 6.75 6.17
CA GLY A 18 -1.21 5.29 6.35
C GLY A 18 -2.52 4.84 7.00
N GLY A 19 -3.68 5.31 6.53
CA GLY A 19 -4.98 4.78 6.97
C GLY A 19 -5.26 3.35 6.51
N LYS A 20 -6.08 2.59 7.25
CA LYS A 20 -6.40 1.17 7.02
C LYS A 20 -6.95 0.91 5.62
N LYS A 21 -7.78 1.83 5.10
CA LYS A 21 -8.33 1.75 3.74
C LYS A 21 -7.25 1.72 2.65
N TYR A 22 -6.14 2.46 2.82
CA TYR A 22 -5.09 2.50 1.80
C TYR A 22 -4.30 1.20 1.75
N PHE A 23 -4.08 0.56 2.90
CA PHE A 23 -3.48 -0.78 2.97
C PHE A 23 -4.42 -1.86 2.41
N ILE A 24 -5.73 -1.74 2.65
CA ILE A 24 -6.74 -2.61 2.01
C ILE A 24 -6.68 -2.47 0.49
N ASP A 25 -6.68 -1.23 -0.03
CA ASP A 25 -6.60 -0.96 -1.46
C ASP A 25 -5.30 -1.52 -2.05
N LEU A 26 -4.16 -1.28 -1.38
CA LEU A 26 -2.86 -1.85 -1.75
C LEU A 26 -2.92 -3.37 -1.82
N TYR A 27 -3.53 -4.04 -0.85
CA TYR A 27 -3.67 -5.50 -0.87
C TYR A 27 -4.41 -6.04 -2.11
N PHE A 28 -5.44 -5.33 -2.58
CA PHE A 28 -6.12 -5.73 -3.81
C PHE A 28 -5.33 -5.38 -5.06
N LEU A 29 -4.64 -4.24 -5.07
CA LEU A 29 -3.76 -3.87 -6.18
C LEU A 29 -2.59 -4.85 -6.34
N LEU A 30 -2.12 -5.45 -5.25
CA LEU A 30 -1.11 -6.53 -5.25
C LEU A 30 -1.58 -7.85 -5.89
N GLN A 31 -2.83 -7.93 -6.35
CA GLN A 31 -3.35 -9.03 -7.18
C GLN A 31 -3.21 -8.73 -8.68
N THR A 32 -3.01 -7.46 -9.04
CA THR A 32 -2.88 -6.98 -10.42
C THR A 32 -1.44 -6.61 -10.75
N PHE A 33 -0.73 -5.99 -9.82
CA PHE A 33 0.65 -5.52 -9.98
C PHE A 33 1.53 -6.07 -8.87
N SER A 34 2.81 -6.27 -9.17
CA SER A 34 3.83 -6.45 -8.14
C SER A 34 4.08 -5.14 -7.39
N LEU A 35 4.54 -5.23 -6.14
CA LEU A 35 4.91 -4.03 -5.38
C LEU A 35 5.99 -3.22 -6.10
N LYS A 36 6.93 -3.89 -6.80
CA LYS A 36 7.99 -3.26 -7.59
C LYS A 36 7.43 -2.41 -8.74
N GLU A 37 6.46 -2.93 -9.49
CA GLU A 37 5.78 -2.16 -10.55
C GLU A 37 5.06 -0.93 -9.97
N MET A 38 4.34 -1.12 -8.85
CA MET A 38 3.65 -0.01 -8.20
C MET A 38 4.62 1.09 -7.73
N MET A 39 5.79 0.71 -7.22
CA MET A 39 6.85 1.68 -6.88
C MET A 39 7.39 2.40 -8.11
N GLY A 40 7.49 1.72 -9.26
CA GLY A 40 7.83 2.35 -10.54
C GLY A 40 6.79 3.41 -10.94
N PHE A 41 5.50 3.11 -10.79
CA PHE A 41 4.42 4.06 -11.04
C PHE A 41 4.47 5.25 -10.06
N TYR A 42 4.74 4.99 -8.78
CA TYR A 42 4.92 6.01 -7.76
C TYR A 42 6.08 6.96 -8.11
N ASN A 43 7.26 6.42 -8.41
CA ASN A 43 8.44 7.22 -8.76
C ASN A 43 8.23 8.06 -10.02
N LYS A 44 7.51 7.51 -11.02
CA LYS A 44 7.19 8.24 -12.25
C LYS A 44 6.21 9.41 -11.99
N LYS A 45 5.33 9.27 -11.00
CA LYS A 45 4.29 10.26 -10.69
C LYS A 45 4.71 11.30 -9.66
N TYR A 46 5.59 10.93 -8.74
CA TYR A 46 6.04 11.74 -7.62
C TYR A 46 7.58 11.80 -7.62
N GLU A 47 8.14 12.74 -8.39
CA GLU A 47 9.60 12.91 -8.52
C GLU A 47 10.28 13.22 -7.18
N ASP A 48 9.58 13.92 -6.28
CA ASP A 48 10.07 14.28 -4.93
C ASP A 48 9.70 13.24 -3.85
N GLY A 49 9.10 12.12 -4.26
CA GLY A 49 8.65 11.07 -3.35
C GLY A 49 9.82 10.35 -2.67
N SER A 50 9.89 10.39 -1.34
CA SER A 50 10.95 9.68 -0.61
C SER A 50 10.71 8.16 -0.62
N HIS A 51 11.50 7.45 -1.44
CA HIS A 51 11.50 5.98 -1.51
C HIS A 51 11.72 5.33 -0.14
N PHE A 52 12.64 5.91 0.65
CA PHE A 52 12.93 5.44 2.00
C PHE A 52 11.72 5.61 2.93
N LEU A 53 11.06 6.76 2.88
CA LEU A 53 9.86 7.01 3.68
C LEU A 53 8.74 6.06 3.28
N LEU A 54 8.53 5.84 1.98
CA LEU A 54 7.53 4.90 1.48
C LEU A 54 7.76 3.47 2.02
N LEU A 55 8.99 2.95 1.93
CA LEU A 55 9.33 1.63 2.44
C LEU A 55 9.10 1.52 3.96
N LYS A 56 9.45 2.57 4.71
CA LYS A 56 9.19 2.63 6.16
C LYS A 56 7.69 2.62 6.46
N SER A 57 6.91 3.39 5.70
CA SER A 57 5.45 3.47 5.89
C SER A 57 4.72 2.19 5.48
N LEU A 58 5.25 1.41 4.52
CA LEU A 58 4.67 0.13 4.11
C LEU A 58 4.67 -0.95 5.20
N VAL A 59 5.58 -0.82 6.18
CA VAL A 59 5.70 -1.75 7.32
C VAL A 59 5.18 -1.16 8.64
N TYR A 60 4.70 0.09 8.62
CA TYR A 60 4.19 0.78 9.79
C TYR A 60 2.66 0.80 9.78
N PHE A 61 2.05 0.00 10.65
CA PHE A 61 0.60 -0.20 10.69
C PHE A 61 -0.09 0.42 11.90
N GLU A 62 0.64 1.04 12.83
CA GLU A 62 0.09 1.45 14.13
C GLU A 62 -1.11 2.39 14.01
N ASP A 63 -1.07 3.36 13.09
CA ASP A 63 -2.17 4.29 12.89
C ASP A 63 -3.36 3.65 12.17
N ALA A 64 -3.10 2.79 11.17
CA ALA A 64 -4.14 1.99 10.53
C ALA A 64 -4.84 1.05 11.53
N GLU A 65 -4.10 0.51 12.49
CA GLU A 65 -4.60 -0.47 13.45
C GLU A 65 -5.72 0.11 14.34
N LYS A 66 -5.65 1.41 14.62
CA LYS A 66 -6.65 2.18 15.37
C LYS A 66 -7.95 2.43 14.60
N GLU A 67 -7.93 2.35 13.28
CA GLU A 67 -9.13 2.57 12.45
C GLU A 67 -9.99 1.31 12.39
N GLU A 68 -11.31 1.45 12.33
CA GLU A 68 -12.19 0.29 12.16
C GLU A 68 -12.08 -0.32 10.75
N MET A 69 -12.42 -1.60 10.64
CA MET A 69 -12.44 -2.28 9.35
C MET A 69 -13.69 -1.83 8.58
N PRO A 70 -13.56 -1.28 7.35
CA PRO A 70 -14.73 -0.88 6.58
C PRO A 70 -15.57 -2.09 6.18
N ILE A 71 -16.81 -1.85 5.74
CA ILE A 71 -17.65 -2.90 5.16
C ILE A 71 -16.98 -3.42 3.88
N MET A 72 -16.62 -4.71 3.88
CA MET A 72 -15.88 -5.32 2.78
C MET A 72 -16.82 -6.08 1.83
N THR A 73 -16.66 -5.84 0.54
CA THR A 73 -17.34 -6.60 -0.53
C THR A 73 -16.69 -7.97 -0.79
N LYS A 74 -15.40 -8.11 -0.46
CA LYS A 74 -14.65 -9.37 -0.55
C LYS A 74 -14.14 -9.77 0.83
N PRO A 75 -14.31 -11.03 1.26
CA PRO A 75 -13.90 -11.48 2.58
C PRO A 75 -12.37 -11.43 2.72
N THR A 76 -11.88 -10.64 3.67
CA THR A 76 -10.47 -10.58 4.05
C THR A 76 -10.34 -10.12 5.50
N THR A 77 -9.19 -10.37 6.12
CA THR A 77 -8.91 -9.93 7.50
C THR A 77 -7.76 -8.96 7.51
N TRP A 78 -7.74 -8.06 8.49
CA TRP A 78 -6.63 -7.13 8.67
C TRP A 78 -5.28 -7.85 8.81
N LYS A 79 -5.27 -8.98 9.52
CA LYS A 79 -4.09 -9.83 9.65
C LYS A 79 -3.56 -10.32 8.30
N LYS A 80 -4.44 -10.81 7.41
CA LYS A 80 -4.06 -11.29 6.07
C LYS A 80 -3.48 -10.16 5.20
N ILE A 81 -4.06 -8.97 5.30
CA ILE A 81 -3.58 -7.77 4.59
C ILE A 81 -2.16 -7.42 5.02
N LYS A 82 -1.93 -7.27 6.33
CA LYS A 82 -0.60 -6.97 6.87
C LYS A 82 0.44 -8.01 6.45
N GLN A 83 0.12 -9.29 6.59
CA GLN A 83 1.03 -10.39 6.21
C GLN A 83 1.41 -10.34 4.74
N ARG A 84 0.44 -10.12 3.84
CA ARG A 84 0.71 -10.02 2.40
C ARG A 84 1.63 -8.83 2.09
N ILE A 85 1.34 -7.65 2.64
CA ILE A 85 2.14 -6.43 2.38
C ILE A 85 3.57 -6.59 2.93
N LEU A 86 3.73 -7.16 4.13
CA LEU A 86 5.04 -7.45 4.71
C LEU A 86 5.84 -8.41 3.83
N GLN A 87 5.20 -9.48 3.33
CA GLN A 87 5.85 -10.45 2.45
C GLN A 87 6.36 -9.78 1.16
N GLU A 88 5.51 -8.99 0.51
CA GLU A 88 5.89 -8.26 -0.71
C GLU A 88 7.01 -7.25 -0.44
N THR A 89 7.01 -6.60 0.72
CA THR A 89 8.07 -5.66 1.11
C THR A 89 9.40 -6.35 1.38
N ILE A 90 9.38 -7.57 1.92
CA ILE A 90 10.58 -8.40 2.10
C ILE A 90 11.14 -8.83 0.74
N ASN A 91 10.27 -9.22 -0.20
CA ASN A 91 10.65 -9.66 -1.55
C ASN A 91 11.25 -8.54 -2.43
N LEU A 92 11.15 -7.27 -2.00
CA LEU A 92 11.80 -6.14 -2.68
C LEU A 92 13.29 -6.00 -2.35
N ARG A 93 13.78 -6.67 -1.29
CA ARG A 93 15.18 -6.62 -0.87
C ARG A 93 16.07 -7.51 -1.72
#